data_AF-A0A7C8YDI7-F1
#
_entry.id   AF-A0A7C8YDI7-F1
#
_cell.length_a   1.000
_cell.length_b   1.000
_cell.length_c   1.000
_cell.angle_alpha   90.00
_cell.angle_beta   90.00
_cell.angle_gamma   90.00
#
_symmetry.space_group_name_H-M   'P 1'
#
loop_
_entity.id
_entity.type
_entity.pdbx_description
1 polymer ?
#
loop_
_entity_poly.entity_id
_entity_poly.type
_entity_poly.pdbx_seq_one_letter_code
_entity_poly.pdbx_strand_id
1 'polypeptide(L)'
;KFSGIALWMIVLQNNTQAKRYKKGKYRIKLWNIRQLIIPSVTALKEAGVILRHKNTIPFWDIVFNAGVLEIPQIMIYEASESIFANLVAFELRHLDHTRYKITSYIAFMDSLVNTASDVAYLRHRGIIVCAGPSDEQVANLFNRLGKRVIVPFDQ
;
A
#
# COMPACT_ATOMS: atom_id res chain seq x y z
N LYS A 1 9.53 -19.04 9.62
CA LYS A 1 9.40 -18.84 8.15
C LYS A 1 8.98 -17.40 7.90
N PHE A 2 9.92 -16.45 7.93
CA PHE A 2 9.64 -15.05 7.67
C PHE A 2 9.43 -14.85 6.16
N SER A 3 8.34 -14.18 5.79
CA SER A 3 8.07 -13.91 4.38
C SER A 3 9.17 -12.96 3.86
N GLY A 4 9.93 -13.40 2.85
CA GLY A 4 11.16 -12.73 2.38
C GLY A 4 10.99 -11.31 1.85
N ILE A 5 9.79 -10.73 1.94
CA ILE A 5 9.47 -9.36 1.55
C ILE A 5 9.71 -8.39 2.74
N ALA A 6 9.53 -8.84 3.98
CA ALA A 6 9.73 -7.99 5.17
C ALA A 6 11.23 -7.68 5.39
N LEU A 7 12.08 -8.69 5.21
CA LEU A 7 13.54 -8.52 5.18
C LEU A 7 13.96 -7.57 4.04
N TRP A 8 13.21 -7.54 2.94
CA TRP A 8 13.53 -6.82 1.72
C TRP A 8 13.27 -5.30 1.83
N MET A 9 12.21 -4.90 2.54
CA MET A 9 11.94 -3.48 2.81
C MET A 9 12.86 -2.91 3.90
N ILE A 10 13.24 -3.72 4.90
CA ILE A 10 14.25 -3.35 5.89
C ILE A 10 15.63 -3.14 5.20
N VAL A 11 15.97 -3.96 4.19
CA VAL A 11 17.22 -3.81 3.42
C VAL A 11 17.27 -2.54 2.55
N LEU A 12 16.13 -1.95 2.18
CA LEU A 12 16.12 -0.64 1.48
C LEU A 12 16.63 0.51 2.35
N GLN A 13 16.63 0.35 3.68
CA GLN A 13 17.13 1.38 4.58
C GLN A 13 18.65 1.42 4.70
N ASN A 14 19.39 0.37 4.33
CA ASN A 14 20.85 0.42 4.23
C ASN A 14 21.46 -0.79 3.51
N ASN A 15 22.39 -0.50 2.59
CA ASN A 15 23.54 -1.31 2.17
C ASN A 15 23.48 -2.04 0.78
N THR A 16 24.70 -2.23 0.25
CA THR A 16 25.15 -2.72 -1.07
C THR A 16 24.45 -3.96 -1.66
N GLN A 17 23.67 -4.72 -0.89
CA GLN A 17 22.83 -5.84 -1.36
C GLN A 17 21.63 -5.39 -2.22
N ALA A 18 21.18 -4.12 -2.10
CA ALA A 18 20.09 -3.56 -2.90
C ALA A 18 20.36 -3.65 -4.43
N LYS A 19 21.63 -3.63 -4.85
CA LYS A 19 22.02 -3.78 -6.26
C LYS A 19 21.70 -5.17 -6.83
N ARG A 20 21.68 -6.22 -6.00
CA ARG A 20 21.43 -7.62 -6.42
C ARG A 20 19.94 -7.92 -6.63
N TYR A 21 19.05 -7.20 -5.92
CA TYR A 21 17.60 -7.38 -6.01
C TYR A 21 16.90 -6.52 -7.08
N LYS A 22 17.61 -5.61 -7.73
CA LYS A 22 17.15 -4.89 -8.94
C LYS A 22 16.91 -5.80 -10.15
N LYS A 23 17.09 -7.12 -10.05
CA LYS A 23 16.96 -8.10 -11.15
C LYS A 23 15.78 -9.07 -11.03
N GLY A 24 14.81 -8.83 -10.14
CA GLY A 24 13.69 -9.75 -9.91
C GLY A 24 12.30 -9.12 -10.03
N LYS A 25 11.31 -9.95 -10.37
CA LYS A 25 9.87 -9.64 -10.33
C LYS A 25 9.24 -10.36 -9.16
N TYR A 26 8.58 -9.62 -8.27
CA TYR A 26 7.96 -10.11 -7.05
C TYR A 26 6.52 -9.61 -6.97
N ARG A 27 5.57 -10.51 -6.75
CA ARG A 27 4.18 -10.13 -6.41
C ARG A 27 4.10 -9.94 -4.91
N ILE A 28 3.60 -8.78 -4.47
CA ILE A 28 3.39 -8.51 -3.06
C ILE A 28 2.14 -9.28 -2.62
N LYS A 29 2.32 -10.25 -1.73
CA LYS A 29 1.22 -11.03 -1.15
C LYS A 29 0.63 -10.26 0.02
N LEU A 30 -0.49 -9.58 -0.23
CA LEU A 30 -1.14 -8.70 0.76
C LEU A 30 -1.61 -9.40 2.04
N TRP A 31 -1.90 -10.71 2.03
CA TRP A 31 -2.27 -11.42 3.27
C TRP A 31 -1.13 -11.50 4.31
N ASN A 32 0.11 -11.16 3.93
CA ASN A 32 1.25 -11.08 4.87
C ASN A 32 1.54 -9.64 5.33
N ILE A 33 0.71 -8.65 4.98
CA ILE A 33 1.06 -7.24 5.20
C ILE A 33 1.21 -6.86 6.67
N ARG A 34 0.56 -7.59 7.57
CA ARG A 34 0.71 -7.44 9.02
C ARG A 34 2.15 -7.61 9.51
N GLN A 35 3.02 -8.22 8.70
CA GLN A 35 4.45 -8.38 8.98
C GLN A 35 5.36 -7.54 8.06
N LEU A 36 4.79 -6.66 7.24
CA LEU A 36 5.51 -5.89 6.22
C LEU A 36 5.52 -4.41 6.58
N ILE A 37 6.70 -3.87 6.87
CA ILE A 37 6.91 -2.44 7.01
C ILE A 37 7.05 -1.84 5.61
N ILE A 38 6.02 -1.17 5.11
CA ILE A 38 6.03 -0.52 3.80
C ILE A 38 6.52 0.92 3.96
N PRO A 39 7.59 1.34 3.26
CA PRO A 39 8.02 2.72 3.29
C PRO A 39 7.02 3.64 2.58
N SER A 40 6.95 4.90 3.03
CA SER A 40 6.13 5.92 2.38
C SER A 40 6.60 6.23 0.96
N VAL A 41 5.76 6.89 0.15
CA VAL A 41 6.13 7.38 -1.19
C VAL A 41 7.42 8.18 -1.15
N THR A 42 7.56 9.06 -0.15
CA THR A 42 8.76 9.88 0.02
C THR A 42 10.01 9.01 0.21
N ALA A 43 9.99 8.06 1.14
CA ALA A 43 11.12 7.16 1.38
C ALA A 43 11.45 6.26 0.17
N LEU A 44 10.42 5.78 -0.54
CA LEU A 44 10.60 4.99 -1.76
C LEU A 44 11.27 5.82 -2.87
N LYS A 45 10.89 7.07 -3.03
CA LYS A 45 11.51 7.98 -4.01
C LYS A 45 12.98 8.24 -3.70
N GLU A 46 13.30 8.50 -2.43
CA GLU A 46 14.69 8.71 -1.98
C GLU A 46 15.55 7.45 -2.20
N ALA A 47 14.97 6.26 -2.03
CA ALA A 47 15.61 4.99 -2.34
C ALA A 47 15.73 4.70 -3.85
N GLY A 48 15.24 5.58 -4.73
CA GLY A 48 15.27 5.42 -6.18
C GLY A 48 14.25 4.41 -6.73
N VAL A 49 13.18 4.11 -5.98
CA VAL A 49 12.07 3.28 -6.43
C VAL A 49 11.10 4.11 -7.26
N ILE A 50 10.72 3.61 -8.43
CA ILE A 50 9.74 4.23 -9.32
C ILE A 50 8.37 3.65 -9.03
N LEU A 51 7.41 4.50 -8.66
CA LEU A 51 6.02 4.08 -8.54
C LEU A 51 5.30 4.24 -9.88
N ARG A 52 4.55 3.22 -10.29
CA ARG A 52 3.87 3.16 -11.58
C ARG A 52 2.45 2.61 -11.43
N HIS A 53 1.51 3.20 -12.13
CA HIS A 53 0.18 2.63 -12.29
C HIS A 53 0.23 1.31 -13.08
N LYS A 54 -0.54 0.33 -12.61
CA LYS A 54 -0.77 -0.94 -13.27
C LYS A 54 -2.22 -1.11 -13.68
N ASN A 55 -2.46 -1.27 -14.98
CA ASN A 55 -3.79 -1.57 -15.49
C ASN A 55 -4.12 -3.05 -15.24
N THR A 56 -4.86 -3.34 -14.18
CA THR A 56 -5.24 -4.70 -13.79
C THR A 56 -6.58 -4.68 -13.07
N ILE A 57 -7.36 -5.77 -13.21
CA ILE A 57 -8.70 -5.87 -12.63
C ILE A 57 -8.66 -6.02 -11.09
N PRO A 58 -7.77 -6.85 -10.49
CA PRO A 58 -7.72 -6.95 -9.04
C PRO A 58 -7.00 -5.74 -8.43
N PHE A 59 -7.73 -4.91 -7.68
CA PHE A 59 -7.17 -3.70 -7.04
C PHE A 59 -6.02 -4.00 -6.04
N TRP A 60 -5.87 -5.26 -5.63
CA TRP A 60 -4.81 -5.73 -4.73
C TRP A 60 -3.56 -6.28 -5.44
N ASP A 61 -3.49 -6.28 -6.77
CA ASP A 61 -2.39 -6.92 -7.53
C ASP A 61 -1.14 -6.03 -7.67
N ILE A 62 -0.44 -5.85 -6.55
CA ILE A 62 0.78 -5.03 -6.46
C ILE A 62 2.02 -5.85 -6.80
N VAL A 63 2.89 -5.29 -7.64
CA VAL A 63 4.10 -5.96 -8.14
C VAL A 63 5.31 -5.07 -7.96
N PHE A 64 6.38 -5.62 -7.42
CA PHE A 64 7.69 -4.98 -7.47
C PHE A 64 8.53 -5.65 -8.54
N ASN A 65 9.01 -4.90 -9.52
CA ASN A 65 9.85 -5.40 -10.60
C ASN A 65 11.03 -4.46 -10.83
N ALA A 66 12.24 -4.94 -10.53
CA ALA A 66 13.48 -4.28 -10.90
C ALA A 66 13.57 -2.77 -10.55
N GLY A 67 13.12 -2.36 -9.36
CA GLY A 67 13.11 -0.93 -8.98
C GLY A 67 11.79 -0.22 -9.25
N VAL A 68 10.81 -0.89 -9.86
CA VAL A 68 9.48 -0.34 -10.15
C VAL A 68 8.44 -0.99 -9.25
N LEU A 69 7.73 -0.19 -8.46
CA LEU A 69 6.55 -0.61 -7.70
C LEU A 69 5.30 -0.29 -8.52
N GLU A 70 4.70 -1.33 -9.07
CA GLU A 70 3.48 -1.30 -9.87
C GLU A 70 2.25 -1.47 -8.97
N ILE A 71 1.39 -0.46 -8.92
CA ILE A 71 0.22 -0.39 -8.05
C ILE A 71 -1.04 -0.24 -8.92
N PRO A 72 -2.10 -1.03 -8.70
CA PRO A 72 -3.37 -0.84 -9.40
C PRO A 72 -3.96 0.55 -9.19
N GLN A 73 -4.65 1.09 -10.21
CA GLN A 73 -5.35 2.36 -10.06
C GLN A 73 -6.48 2.24 -9.05
N ILE A 74 -6.67 3.29 -8.26
CA ILE A 74 -7.82 3.44 -7.37
C ILE A 74 -8.52 4.77 -7.63
N MET A 75 -9.84 4.73 -7.69
CA MET A 75 -10.69 5.92 -7.75
C MET A 75 -11.20 6.27 -6.36
N ILE A 76 -10.97 7.52 -5.96
CA ILE A 76 -11.39 8.07 -4.68
C ILE A 76 -12.46 9.13 -4.90
N TYR A 77 -13.58 8.94 -4.23
CA TYR A 77 -14.74 9.82 -4.19
C TYR A 77 -15.05 10.18 -2.74
N GLU A 78 -15.97 11.12 -2.51
CA GLU A 78 -16.38 11.53 -1.16
C GLU A 78 -16.91 10.35 -0.32
N ALA A 79 -17.62 9.40 -0.94
CA ALA A 79 -18.15 8.21 -0.27
C ALA A 79 -17.09 7.10 -0.04
N SER A 80 -15.86 7.23 -0.56
CA SER A 80 -14.87 6.16 -0.49
C SER A 80 -14.47 5.80 0.94
N GLU A 81 -14.40 6.77 1.86
CA GLU A 81 -14.04 6.50 3.27
C GLU A 81 -15.06 5.56 3.93
N SER A 82 -16.36 5.83 3.79
CA SER A 82 -17.42 5.00 4.38
C SER A 82 -17.50 3.62 3.73
N ILE A 83 -17.33 3.54 2.40
CA ILE A 83 -17.29 2.28 1.67
C ILE A 83 -16.12 1.41 2.16
N PHE A 84 -14.90 1.94 2.20
CA PHE A 84 -13.75 1.19 2.67
C PHE A 84 -13.87 0.79 4.14
N ALA A 85 -14.37 1.69 5.00
CA ALA A 85 -14.62 1.37 6.39
C ALA A 85 -15.58 0.18 6.56
N ASN A 86 -16.69 0.17 5.80
CA ASN A 86 -17.66 -0.92 5.84
C ASN A 86 -17.08 -2.24 5.31
N LEU A 87 -16.29 -2.18 4.24
CA LEU A 87 -15.63 -3.35 3.69
C LEU A 87 -14.57 -3.92 4.65
N VAL A 88 -13.77 -3.07 5.30
CA VAL A 88 -12.83 -3.50 6.35
C VAL A 88 -13.58 -4.15 7.52
N ALA A 89 -14.64 -3.52 8.02
CA ALA A 89 -15.45 -4.08 9.11
C ALA A 89 -16.07 -5.43 8.73
N PHE A 90 -16.57 -5.56 7.49
CA PHE A 90 -17.10 -6.80 6.96
C PHE A 90 -16.02 -7.88 6.91
N GLU A 91 -14.85 -7.59 6.35
CA GLU A 91 -13.74 -8.53 6.28
C GLU A 91 -13.31 -8.99 7.67
N LEU A 92 -13.08 -8.06 8.61
CA LEU A 92 -12.62 -8.37 9.97
C LEU A 92 -13.62 -9.23 10.76
N ARG A 93 -14.93 -9.10 10.48
CA ARG A 93 -15.97 -9.83 11.22
C ARG A 93 -16.36 -11.18 10.61
N HIS A 94 -16.23 -11.34 9.29
CA HIS A 94 -16.82 -12.48 8.57
C HIS A 94 -15.81 -13.35 7.83
N LEU A 95 -14.55 -12.93 7.72
CA LEU A 95 -13.55 -13.65 6.96
C LEU A 95 -12.42 -14.17 7.84
N ASP A 96 -12.00 -15.40 7.55
CA ASP A 96 -10.79 -15.99 8.12
C ASP A 96 -9.55 -15.15 7.74
N HIS A 97 -8.51 -15.26 8.56
CA HIS A 97 -7.30 -14.45 8.45
C HIS A 97 -6.53 -14.53 7.11
N THR A 98 -6.92 -15.45 6.24
CA THR A 98 -6.33 -15.65 4.90
C THR A 98 -6.99 -14.81 3.80
N ARG A 99 -8.08 -14.09 4.09
CA ARG A 99 -8.92 -13.42 3.08
C ARG A 99 -9.02 -11.89 3.23
N TYR A 100 -8.16 -11.28 4.03
CA TYR A 100 -8.11 -9.83 4.28
C TYR A 100 -7.55 -9.02 3.10
N LYS A 101 -8.24 -8.99 1.96
CA LYS A 101 -7.74 -8.31 0.76
C LYS A 101 -7.92 -6.80 0.85
N ILE A 102 -9.09 -6.33 1.25
CA ILE A 102 -9.39 -4.91 1.46
C ILE A 102 -8.54 -4.38 2.61
N THR A 103 -8.60 -5.06 3.75
CA THR A 103 -7.89 -4.68 4.97
C THR A 103 -6.40 -4.54 4.71
N SER A 104 -5.78 -5.52 4.03
CA SER A 104 -4.36 -5.42 3.70
C SER A 104 -4.04 -4.34 2.67
N TYR A 105 -4.93 -4.08 1.72
CA TYR A 105 -4.74 -2.97 0.78
C TYR A 105 -4.84 -1.61 1.49
N ILE A 106 -5.76 -1.45 2.44
CA ILE A 106 -5.85 -0.22 3.24
C ILE A 106 -4.58 -0.03 4.07
N ALA A 107 -4.08 -1.07 4.74
CA ALA A 107 -2.80 -0.99 5.46
C ALA A 107 -1.62 -0.63 4.53
N PHE A 108 -1.62 -1.17 3.31
CA PHE A 108 -0.63 -0.83 2.28
C PHE A 108 -0.67 0.67 1.97
N MET A 109 -1.87 1.20 1.67
CA MET A 109 -2.05 2.58 1.27
C MET A 109 -1.78 3.56 2.42
N ASP A 110 -2.18 3.22 3.65
CA ASP A 110 -1.87 3.98 4.86
C ASP A 110 -0.36 4.13 5.06
N SER A 111 0.40 3.04 4.97
CA SER A 111 1.87 3.09 5.07
C SER A 111 2.52 3.89 3.94
N LEU A 112 1.92 3.83 2.74
CA LEU A 112 2.44 4.49 1.55
C LEU A 112 2.17 6.01 1.57
N VAL A 113 1.02 6.43 2.10
CA VAL A 113 0.48 7.79 2.01
C VAL A 113 0.38 8.42 3.40
N ASN A 114 1.41 9.17 3.80
CA ASN A 114 1.40 9.88 5.08
C ASN A 114 0.97 11.35 4.91
N THR A 115 1.29 11.96 3.77
CA THR A 115 1.13 13.40 3.52
C THR A 115 0.36 13.69 2.23
N ALA A 116 -0.17 14.92 2.12
CA ALA A 116 -0.77 15.42 0.87
C ALA A 116 0.21 15.36 -0.31
N SER A 117 1.51 15.58 -0.06
CA SER A 117 2.57 15.48 -1.08
C SER A 117 2.73 14.06 -1.63
N ASP A 118 2.56 13.04 -0.78
CA ASP A 118 2.56 11.65 -1.22
C ASP A 118 1.37 11.37 -2.16
N VAL A 119 0.17 11.88 -1.83
CA VAL A 119 -1.02 11.77 -2.69
C VAL A 119 -0.82 12.49 -4.01
N ALA A 120 -0.34 13.73 -3.98
CA ALA A 120 -0.12 14.52 -5.19
C ALA A 120 0.82 13.79 -6.17
N TYR A 121 1.87 13.16 -5.63
CA TYR A 121 2.77 12.33 -6.42
C TYR A 121 2.08 11.10 -7.01
N LEU A 122 1.29 10.37 -6.22
CA LEU A 122 0.55 9.20 -6.71
C LEU A 122 -0.51 9.56 -7.75
N ARG A 123 -1.14 10.74 -7.61
CA ARG A 123 -2.10 11.27 -8.56
C ARG A 123 -1.44 11.63 -9.88
N HIS A 124 -0.28 12.30 -9.82
CA HIS A 124 0.54 12.56 -11.02
C HIS A 124 0.98 11.27 -11.71
N ARG A 125 1.18 10.17 -10.97
CA ARG A 125 1.49 8.84 -11.53
C ARG A 125 0.26 8.06 -12.02
N GLY A 126 -0.95 8.63 -11.89
CA GLY A 126 -2.21 7.97 -12.27
C GLY A 126 -2.58 6.77 -11.39
N ILE A 127 -1.93 6.61 -10.24
CA ILE A 127 -2.21 5.52 -9.29
C ILE A 127 -3.47 5.86 -8.48
N ILE A 128 -3.58 7.12 -8.04
CA ILE A 128 -4.79 7.63 -7.39
C ILE A 128 -5.48 8.56 -8.38
N VAL A 129 -6.77 8.35 -8.60
CA VAL A 129 -7.63 9.28 -9.33
C VAL A 129 -8.68 9.80 -8.36
N CYS A 130 -8.75 11.11 -8.18
CA CYS A 130 -9.72 11.74 -7.28
C CYS A 130 -10.71 12.58 -8.07
N ALA A 131 -12.00 12.47 -7.72
CA ALA A 131 -13.03 13.39 -8.19
C ALA A 131 -13.71 14.02 -6.97
N GLY A 132 -13.34 15.28 -6.66
CA GLY A 132 -13.84 16.03 -5.50
C GLY A 132 -12.78 16.22 -4.41
N PRO A 133 -12.33 15.16 -3.71
CA PRO A 133 -11.43 15.28 -2.57
C PRO A 133 -10.06 15.89 -2.90
N SER A 134 -9.59 16.80 -2.04
CA SER A 134 -8.23 17.34 -2.08
C SER A 134 -7.18 16.27 -1.73
N ASP A 135 -5.91 16.54 -2.06
CA ASP A 135 -4.79 15.68 -1.64
C ASP A 135 -4.76 15.45 -0.12
N GLU A 136 -5.03 16.51 0.66
CA GLU A 136 -5.05 16.42 2.11
C GLU A 136 -6.21 15.57 2.63
N GLN A 137 -7.40 15.70 2.02
CA GLN A 137 -8.55 14.86 2.37
C GLN A 137 -8.27 13.39 2.07
N VAL A 138 -7.61 13.08 0.96
CA VAL A 138 -7.25 11.70 0.59
C VAL A 138 -6.16 11.13 1.50
N ALA A 139 -5.14 11.92 1.86
CA ALA A 139 -4.13 11.50 2.83
C ALA A 139 -4.79 11.20 4.19
N ASN A 140 -5.66 12.09 4.66
CA ASN A 140 -6.41 11.90 5.90
C ASN A 140 -7.34 10.69 5.85
N LEU A 141 -7.97 10.40 4.71
CA LEU A 141 -8.79 9.21 4.50
C LEU A 141 -7.97 7.94 4.77
N PHE A 142 -6.81 7.79 4.13
CA PHE A 142 -5.98 6.59 4.33
C PHE A 142 -5.44 6.51 5.76
N ASN A 143 -4.92 7.62 6.31
CA ASN A 143 -4.44 7.71 7.69
C ASN A 143 -5.51 7.34 8.74
N ARG A 144 -6.79 7.69 8.49
CA ARG A 144 -7.90 7.33 9.38
C ARG A 144 -8.30 5.87 9.24
N LEU A 145 -8.34 5.35 8.01
CA LEU A 145 -8.66 3.95 7.76
C LEU A 145 -7.57 3.02 8.30
N GLY A 146 -6.29 3.40 8.17
CA GLY A 146 -5.15 2.65 8.72
C GLY A 146 -5.24 2.44 10.22
N LYS A 147 -5.63 3.48 10.97
CA LYS A 147 -5.90 3.38 12.43
C LYS A 147 -6.96 2.34 12.79
N ARG A 148 -7.90 2.05 11.89
CA ARG A 148 -8.94 1.01 12.09
C ARG A 148 -8.45 -0.40 11.75
N VAL A 149 -7.35 -0.50 11.00
CA VAL A 149 -6.76 -1.75 10.53
C VAL A 149 -5.61 -2.22 11.43
N ILE A 150 -5.09 -1.37 12.32
CA ILE A 150 -4.18 -1.79 13.39
C ILE A 150 -4.93 -2.78 14.29
N VAL A 151 -4.71 -4.06 14.00
CA VAL A 151 -5.10 -5.16 14.87
C VAL A 151 -4.09 -5.12 16.03
N PRO A 152 -4.54 -5.04 17.29
CA PRO A 152 -3.66 -5.31 18.41
C PRO A 152 -3.00 -6.67 18.15
N PHE A 153 -1.67 -6.71 18.19
CA PHE A 153 -0.97 -7.95 18.49
C PHE A 153 -1.39 -8.28 19.91
N ASP A 154 -2.44 -9.09 20.05
CA ASP A 154 -2.68 -9.99 21.17
C ASP A 154 -4.08 -10.61 21.03
N GLN A 155 -4.09 -11.90 20.65
CA GLN A 155 -4.92 -12.95 21.24
C GLN A 155 -4.34 -14.31 20.88
#